data_AF-A0A1B0ARM4-F1
#
_entry.id   AF-A0A1B0ARM4-F1
#
_cell.length_a   1.000
_cell.length_b   1.000
_cell.length_c   1.000
_cell.angle_alpha   90.00
_cell.angle_beta   90.00
_cell.angle_gamma   90.00
#
_symmetry.space_group_name_H-M   'P 1'
#
loop_
_entity.id
_entity.type
_entity.pdbx_description
1 polymer ?
#
loop_
_entity_poly.entity_id
_entity_poly.type
_entity_poly.pdbx_seq_one_letter_code
_entity_poly.pdbx_strand_id
1 'polypeptide(L)'
;MSVCRKCNNLQSQGAQITLVMLRDIFQEIQNKMVPKTLLKQWALKTFLSATDFWQFRKMMTLQLALAFLCEYALHLTRLNTDMIYIHQDSGLMNVSYFKFDINDEKEELDHSRPVPFRLTPNIAEFLTQIGIAGPLSAAIIATARCFVHPNYKLCAILRTILRDEIIALHKKRMRDNKPIDAMEDGSADANTTENMKHMVNRAVNAIMKRLTAISYFDNVESKKISILLQTATNHDNLCRMDPAWHPWL
;
A
#
# COMPACT_ATOMS: atom_id res chain seq x y z
N MET A 1 17.60 13.99 3.86
CA MET A 1 17.79 15.26 3.11
C MET A 1 18.78 15.16 1.93
N SER A 2 19.96 14.53 2.06
CA SER A 2 20.93 14.43 0.93
C SER A 2 20.44 13.58 -0.25
N VAL A 3 19.71 12.48 0.02
CA VAL A 3 19.20 11.54 -1.01
C VAL A 3 18.11 12.16 -1.89
N CYS A 4 17.07 12.77 -1.31
CA CYS A 4 16.03 13.46 -2.09
C CYS A 4 16.59 14.62 -2.92
N ARG A 5 17.63 15.32 -2.44
CA ARG A 5 18.28 16.39 -3.23
C ARG A 5 18.99 15.83 -4.47
N LYS A 6 19.68 14.69 -4.35
CA LYS A 6 20.36 14.05 -5.51
C LYS A 6 19.33 13.57 -6.55
N CYS A 7 18.20 13.00 -6.12
CA CYS A 7 17.12 12.60 -7.03
C CYS A 7 16.39 13.80 -7.67
N ASN A 8 16.08 14.86 -6.90
CA ASN A 8 15.43 16.06 -7.43
C ASN A 8 16.33 16.81 -8.42
N ASN A 9 17.64 16.86 -8.17
CA ASN A 9 18.59 17.48 -9.10
C ASN A 9 18.65 16.75 -10.45
N LEU A 10 18.54 15.42 -10.45
CA LEU A 10 18.47 14.63 -11.69
C LEU A 10 17.14 14.79 -12.42
N GLN A 11 16.03 14.96 -11.69
CA GLN A 11 14.73 15.28 -12.29
C GLN A 11 14.68 16.70 -12.88
N SER A 12 15.40 17.66 -12.31
CA SER A 12 15.47 19.04 -12.81
C SER A 12 16.33 19.24 -14.05
N GLN A 13 17.15 18.25 -14.45
CA GLN A 13 18.14 18.40 -15.53
C GLN A 13 17.64 18.09 -16.94
N GLY A 14 16.34 17.82 -17.15
CA GLY A 14 15.76 17.65 -18.50
C GLY A 14 16.27 16.44 -19.30
N ALA A 15 17.13 15.60 -18.73
CA ALA A 15 17.55 14.34 -19.31
C ALA A 15 16.40 13.34 -19.26
N GLN A 16 16.14 12.61 -20.35
CA GLN A 16 15.20 11.49 -20.33
C GLN A 16 15.67 10.45 -19.30
N ILE A 17 14.99 10.37 -18.17
CA ILE A 17 15.28 9.41 -17.11
C ILE A 17 14.94 8.01 -17.65
N THR A 18 15.97 7.21 -17.91
CA THR A 18 15.79 5.81 -18.33
C THR A 18 15.68 4.88 -17.12
N LEU A 19 15.04 3.73 -17.31
CA LEU A 19 14.93 2.71 -16.27
C LEU A 19 16.30 2.23 -15.78
N VAL A 20 17.28 2.16 -16.68
CA VAL A 20 18.66 1.76 -16.35
C VAL A 20 19.27 2.75 -15.35
N MET A 21 19.14 4.06 -15.61
CA MET A 21 19.63 5.10 -14.69
C MET A 21 18.95 5.02 -13.32
N LEU A 22 17.62 4.81 -13.27
CA LEU A 22 16.90 4.65 -12.00
C LEU A 22 17.38 3.44 -11.21
N ARG A 23 17.64 2.32 -11.90
CA ARG A 23 18.16 1.11 -11.28
C ARG A 23 19.56 1.32 -10.72
N ASP A 24 20.44 2.01 -11.46
CA ASP A 24 21.80 2.28 -11.02
C ASP A 24 21.83 3.22 -9.81
N ILE A 25 20.98 4.25 -9.80
CA ILE A 25 20.81 5.16 -8.65
C ILE A 25 20.28 4.38 -7.44
N PHE A 26 19.27 3.54 -7.62
CA PHE A 26 18.70 2.73 -6.55
C PHE A 26 19.76 1.79 -5.94
N GLN A 27 20.54 1.11 -6.76
CA GLN A 27 21.65 0.26 -6.30
C GLN A 27 22.75 1.07 -5.60
N GLU A 28 23.11 2.24 -6.12
CA GLU A 28 24.09 3.12 -5.47
C GLU A 28 23.62 3.51 -4.06
N ILE A 29 22.36 3.93 -3.90
CA ILE A 29 21.78 4.29 -2.61
C ILE A 29 21.81 3.09 -1.66
N GLN A 30 21.36 1.93 -2.11
CA GLN A 30 21.30 0.73 -1.26
C GLN A 30 22.68 0.26 -0.79
N ASN A 31 23.70 0.42 -1.64
CA ASN A 31 25.06 -0.04 -1.34
C ASN A 31 25.87 0.98 -0.52
N LYS A 32 25.74 2.28 -0.80
CA LYS A 32 26.59 3.33 -0.20
C LYS A 32 25.93 4.10 0.94
N MET A 33 24.60 4.21 0.94
CA MET A 33 23.89 5.14 1.84
C MET A 33 22.96 4.42 2.82
N VAL A 34 22.13 3.50 2.34
CA VAL A 34 21.13 2.81 3.15
C VAL A 34 21.24 1.30 2.97
N PRO A 35 22.02 0.61 3.83
CA PRO A 35 22.11 -0.84 3.80
C PRO A 35 20.73 -1.48 3.97
N LYS A 36 20.47 -2.56 3.25
CA LYS A 36 19.23 -3.36 3.40
C LYS A 36 19.10 -4.02 4.78
N THR A 37 20.15 -4.02 5.58
CA THR A 37 20.18 -4.62 6.92
C THR A 37 19.83 -3.63 8.02
N LEU A 38 19.49 -2.37 7.71
CA LEU A 38 19.30 -1.31 8.71
C LEU A 38 18.23 -1.70 9.74
N LEU A 39 17.04 -2.11 9.27
CA LEU A 39 15.94 -2.51 10.17
C LEU A 39 16.31 -3.74 11.02
N LYS A 40 16.96 -4.73 10.41
CA LYS A 40 17.44 -5.94 11.09
C LYS A 40 18.49 -5.63 12.15
N GLN A 41 19.47 -4.77 11.83
CA GLN A 41 20.53 -4.39 12.77
C GLN A 41 19.98 -3.56 13.92
N TRP A 42 19.03 -2.67 13.66
CA TRP A 42 18.32 -1.98 14.74
C TRP A 42 17.62 -2.97 15.66
N ALA A 43 16.83 -3.90 15.12
CA ALA A 43 16.12 -4.88 15.93
C ALA A 43 17.07 -5.79 16.73
N LEU A 44 18.20 -6.23 16.15
CA LEU A 44 19.22 -7.01 16.87
C LEU A 44 19.90 -6.23 18.01
N LYS A 45 20.00 -4.90 17.89
CA LYS A 45 20.52 -4.04 18.97
C LYS A 45 19.48 -3.77 20.06
N THR A 46 18.21 -3.69 19.68
CA THR A 46 17.09 -3.46 20.61
C THR A 46 16.76 -4.71 21.42
N PHE A 47 16.72 -5.88 20.79
CA PHE A 47 16.32 -7.15 21.41
C PHE A 47 17.54 -8.06 21.61
N LEU A 48 18.09 -8.05 22.83
CA LEU A 48 19.27 -8.83 23.18
C LEU A 48 18.99 -10.34 23.30
N SER A 49 17.76 -10.70 23.67
CA SER A 49 17.30 -12.09 23.74
C SER A 49 16.84 -12.56 22.35
N ALA A 50 17.32 -13.73 21.94
CA ALA A 50 16.89 -14.37 20.70
C ALA A 50 15.38 -14.65 20.68
N THR A 51 14.82 -14.96 21.84
CA THR A 51 13.38 -15.15 22.05
C THR A 51 12.64 -13.84 21.78
N ASP A 52 13.02 -12.74 22.43
CA ASP A 52 12.33 -11.45 22.27
C ASP A 52 12.41 -10.95 20.82
N PHE A 53 13.58 -11.08 20.18
CA PHE A 53 13.74 -10.76 18.77
C PHE A 53 12.82 -11.59 17.88
N TRP A 54 12.71 -12.90 18.14
CA TRP A 54 11.83 -13.79 17.38
C TRP A 54 10.36 -13.43 17.56
N GLN A 55 9.92 -13.19 18.80
CA GLN A 55 8.55 -12.74 19.10
C GLN A 55 8.24 -11.42 18.40
N PHE A 56 9.13 -10.43 18.51
CA PHE A 56 8.99 -9.14 17.84
C PHE A 56 8.86 -9.30 16.32
N ARG A 57 9.78 -10.06 15.71
CA ARG A 57 9.74 -10.32 14.26
C ARG A 57 8.46 -11.02 13.85
N LYS A 58 7.99 -12.00 14.63
CA LYS A 58 6.72 -12.69 14.37
C LYS A 58 5.55 -11.72 14.39
N MET A 59 5.43 -10.87 15.42
CA MET A 59 4.34 -9.90 15.51
C MET A 59 4.38 -8.89 14.35
N MET A 60 5.55 -8.30 14.09
CA MET A 60 5.74 -7.39 12.96
C MET A 60 5.35 -8.03 11.62
N THR A 61 5.66 -9.32 11.41
CA THR A 61 5.26 -10.04 10.20
C THR A 61 3.74 -10.08 10.04
N LEU A 62 3.01 -10.37 11.12
CA LEU A 62 1.55 -10.44 11.09
C LEU A 62 0.90 -9.06 10.87
N GLN A 63 1.46 -8.02 11.49
CA GLN A 63 1.00 -6.65 11.31
C GLN A 63 1.22 -6.15 9.88
N LEU A 64 2.41 -6.42 9.32
CA LEU A 64 2.72 -6.11 7.92
C LEU A 64 1.82 -6.88 6.95
N ALA A 65 1.51 -8.15 7.23
CA ALA A 65 0.57 -8.93 6.42
C ALA A 65 -0.79 -8.23 6.28
N LEU A 66 -1.35 -7.77 7.40
CA LEU A 66 -2.61 -7.02 7.40
C LEU A 66 -2.49 -5.71 6.62
N ALA A 67 -1.44 -4.92 6.89
CA ALA A 67 -1.23 -3.64 6.21
C ALA A 67 -1.07 -3.81 4.69
N PHE A 68 -0.29 -4.80 4.25
CA PHE A 68 -0.09 -5.10 2.82
C PHE A 68 -1.38 -5.55 2.14
N LEU A 69 -2.17 -6.38 2.83
CA LEU A 69 -3.48 -6.78 2.32
C LEU A 69 -4.41 -5.57 2.20
N CYS A 70 -4.46 -4.68 3.20
CA CYS A 70 -5.28 -3.47 3.14
C CYS A 70 -4.82 -2.51 2.04
N GLU A 71 -3.51 -2.24 1.92
CA GLU A 71 -2.94 -1.42 0.86
C GLU A 71 -3.31 -1.95 -0.53
N TYR A 72 -3.19 -3.25 -0.76
CA TYR A 72 -3.50 -3.88 -2.04
C TYR A 72 -5.00 -4.08 -2.30
N ALA A 73 -5.76 -4.57 -1.34
CA ALA A 73 -7.15 -4.96 -1.56
C ALA A 73 -8.09 -3.75 -1.54
N LEU A 74 -7.83 -2.78 -0.65
CA LEU A 74 -8.66 -1.59 -0.50
C LEU A 74 -8.14 -0.41 -1.33
N HIS A 75 -6.92 -0.48 -1.87
CA HIS A 75 -6.20 0.66 -2.46
C HIS A 75 -6.10 1.81 -1.46
N LEU A 76 -5.64 1.52 -0.24
CA LEU A 76 -5.32 2.60 0.69
C LEU A 76 -4.11 3.39 0.19
N THR A 77 -3.94 4.59 0.76
CA THR A 77 -2.73 5.40 0.59
C THR A 77 -1.48 4.59 0.79
N ARG A 78 -0.46 4.90 -0.02
CA ARG A 78 0.84 4.23 0.06
C ARG A 78 1.41 4.38 1.47
N LEU A 79 1.84 3.26 2.04
CA LEU A 79 2.41 3.26 3.37
C LEU A 79 3.79 3.92 3.31
N ASN A 80 3.91 5.13 3.84
CA ASN A 80 5.21 5.79 4.01
C ASN A 80 5.81 5.44 5.38
N THR A 81 7.13 5.54 5.50
CA THR A 81 7.85 5.24 6.75
C THR A 81 7.44 6.13 7.93
N ASP A 82 7.06 7.38 7.66
CA ASP A 82 6.59 8.34 8.67
C ASP A 82 5.19 8.02 9.22
N MET A 83 4.43 7.16 8.53
CA MET A 83 3.11 6.73 8.95
C MET A 83 3.14 5.48 9.85
N ILE A 84 4.28 4.76 9.90
CA ILE A 84 4.41 3.48 10.60
C ILE A 84 5.02 3.69 11.98
N TYR A 85 4.24 3.40 13.02
CA TYR A 85 4.69 3.40 14.41
C TYR A 85 4.79 1.97 14.91
N ILE A 86 5.94 1.61 15.49
CA ILE A 86 6.20 0.26 15.97
C ILE A 86 6.42 0.30 17.48
N HIS A 87 5.61 -0.47 18.19
CA HIS A 87 5.75 -0.67 19.63
C HIS A 87 6.89 -1.66 19.89
N GLN A 88 7.95 -1.22 20.57
CA GLN A 88 9.14 -2.06 20.80
C GLN A 88 8.86 -3.23 21.75
N ASP A 89 7.98 -3.04 22.72
CA ASP A 89 7.62 -4.05 23.73
C ASP A 89 6.83 -5.24 23.16
N SER A 90 5.99 -4.98 22.16
CA SER A 90 4.97 -5.93 21.67
C SER A 90 5.13 -6.29 20.20
N GLY A 91 5.82 -5.46 19.42
CA GLY A 91 5.89 -5.57 17.96
C GLY A 91 4.59 -5.20 17.24
N LEU A 92 3.63 -4.59 17.95
CA LEU A 92 2.42 -4.04 17.35
C LEU A 92 2.76 -2.85 16.44
N MET A 93 2.01 -2.72 15.35
CA MET A 93 2.20 -1.67 14.36
C MET A 93 0.94 -0.80 14.31
N ASN A 94 1.13 0.52 14.33
CA ASN A 94 0.06 1.49 14.13
C ASN A 94 0.35 2.31 12.87
N VAL A 95 -0.67 2.51 12.05
CA VAL A 95 -0.62 3.35 10.85
C VAL A 95 -1.42 4.61 11.13
N SER A 96 -0.75 5.76 11.25
CA SER A 96 -1.38 7.01 11.69
C SER A 96 -2.37 7.60 10.68
N TYR A 97 -2.19 7.29 9.39
CA TYR A 97 -3.00 7.85 8.33
C TYR A 97 -3.25 6.84 7.22
N PHE A 98 -4.52 6.66 6.88
CA PHE A 98 -4.93 5.94 5.68
C PHE A 98 -6.21 6.54 5.10
N LYS A 99 -6.28 6.62 3.78
CA LYS A 99 -7.51 6.94 3.02
C LYS A 99 -7.60 6.04 1.79
N PHE A 100 -8.78 5.91 1.20
CA PHE A 100 -8.92 5.30 -0.12
C PHE A 100 -8.27 6.18 -1.18
N ASP A 101 -7.47 5.58 -2.05
CA ASP A 101 -6.85 6.28 -3.17
C ASP A 101 -7.76 6.18 -4.39
N ILE A 102 -8.60 7.20 -4.55
CA ILE A 102 -9.54 7.33 -5.66
C ILE A 102 -8.95 8.34 -6.65
N ASN A 103 -8.88 7.94 -7.92
CA ASN A 103 -8.41 8.81 -8.98
C ASN A 103 -9.49 9.86 -9.32
N ASP A 104 -9.16 11.15 -9.16
CA ASP A 104 -10.08 12.28 -9.36
C ASP A 104 -10.63 12.37 -10.79
N GLU A 105 -9.90 11.88 -11.80
CA GLU A 105 -10.31 11.92 -13.21
C GLU A 105 -11.16 10.72 -13.61
N LYS A 106 -10.79 9.51 -13.13
CA LYS A 106 -11.41 8.24 -13.51
C LYS A 106 -12.53 7.80 -12.58
N GLU A 107 -12.65 8.43 -11.40
CA GLU A 107 -13.66 8.10 -10.39
C GLU A 107 -13.60 6.62 -9.93
N GLU A 108 -12.39 6.04 -10.00
CA GLU A 108 -12.11 4.66 -9.69
C GLU A 108 -10.91 4.55 -8.73
N LEU A 109 -10.85 3.44 -7.99
CA LEU A 109 -9.70 3.14 -7.13
C LEU A 109 -8.43 3.03 -7.98
N ASP A 110 -7.42 3.83 -7.66
CA ASP A 110 -6.21 3.92 -8.48
C ASP A 110 -5.36 2.66 -8.36
N HIS A 111 -5.14 1.97 -9.47
CA HIS A 111 -4.31 0.77 -9.59
C HIS A 111 -2.98 1.02 -10.29
N SER A 112 -2.65 2.26 -10.66
CA SER A 112 -1.49 2.61 -11.49
C SER A 112 -0.17 2.67 -10.70
N ARG A 113 0.08 1.67 -9.86
CA ARG A 113 1.25 1.62 -8.97
C ARG A 113 2.29 0.60 -9.45
N PRO A 114 3.61 0.96 -9.48
CA PRO A 114 4.67 0.02 -9.81
C PRO A 114 4.75 -1.18 -8.86
N VAL A 115 4.47 -0.97 -7.57
CA VAL A 115 4.45 -2.01 -6.53
C VAL A 115 3.08 -2.09 -5.86
N PRO A 116 2.61 -3.29 -5.46
CA PRO A 116 1.29 -3.47 -4.87
C PRO A 116 1.21 -3.06 -3.39
N PHE A 117 2.32 -3.11 -2.65
CA PHE A 117 2.43 -2.74 -1.24
C PHE A 117 3.89 -2.56 -0.80
N ARG A 118 4.13 -1.99 0.38
CA ARG A 118 5.47 -1.68 0.92
C ARG A 118 6.28 -2.90 1.38
N LEU A 119 6.76 -3.74 0.46
CA LEU A 119 7.76 -4.78 0.75
C LEU A 119 9.15 -4.40 0.19
N THR A 120 9.78 -3.42 0.83
CA THR A 120 11.10 -2.87 0.45
C THR A 120 12.25 -3.80 0.87
N PRO A 121 13.48 -3.59 0.39
CA PRO A 121 14.62 -4.46 0.70
C PRO A 121 14.92 -4.58 2.20
N ASN A 122 14.71 -3.51 2.98
CA ASN A 122 14.95 -3.49 4.43
C ASN A 122 13.92 -4.33 5.20
N ILE A 123 12.64 -4.21 4.83
CA ILE A 123 11.58 -5.08 5.37
C ILE A 123 11.82 -6.53 4.94
N ALA A 124 12.16 -6.77 3.67
CA ALA A 124 12.38 -8.11 3.15
C ALA A 124 13.58 -8.82 3.82
N GLU A 125 14.68 -8.11 4.05
CA GLU A 125 15.86 -8.63 4.76
C GLU A 125 15.56 -8.92 6.24
N PHE A 126 14.74 -8.09 6.90
CA PHE A 126 14.29 -8.32 8.27
C PHE A 126 13.40 -9.57 8.38
N LEU A 127 12.41 -9.71 7.48
CA LEU A 127 11.48 -10.84 7.47
C LEU A 127 12.14 -12.15 7.02
N THR A 128 13.18 -12.07 6.19
CA THR A 128 13.84 -13.20 5.50
C THR A 128 12.96 -13.83 4.41
N GLN A 129 13.58 -14.51 3.44
CA GLN A 129 12.85 -15.22 2.38
C GLN A 129 11.87 -16.27 2.93
N ILE A 130 12.27 -16.99 3.98
CA ILE A 130 11.42 -18.01 4.63
C ILE A 130 10.23 -17.32 5.31
N GLY A 131 10.45 -16.18 5.96
CA GLY A 131 9.38 -15.38 6.57
C GLY A 131 8.37 -14.86 5.55
N ILE A 132 8.85 -14.41 4.40
CA ILE A 132 8.03 -13.90 3.29
C ILE A 132 7.20 -15.04 2.66
N ALA A 133 7.85 -16.14 2.27
CA ALA A 133 7.19 -17.25 1.60
C ALA A 133 6.28 -18.07 2.53
N GLY A 134 6.58 -18.10 3.83
CA GLY A 134 5.81 -18.81 4.84
C GLY A 134 4.85 -17.89 5.62
N PRO A 135 5.20 -17.46 6.84
CA PRO A 135 4.29 -16.73 7.73
C PRO A 135 3.60 -15.50 7.12
N LEU A 136 4.31 -14.66 6.36
CA LEU A 136 3.74 -13.47 5.75
C LEU A 136 2.67 -13.84 4.71
N SER A 137 3.03 -14.70 3.75
CA SER A 137 2.11 -15.18 2.70
C SER A 137 0.88 -15.85 3.31
N ALA A 138 1.09 -16.76 4.26
CA ALA A 138 0.02 -17.47 4.95
C ALA A 138 -0.91 -16.52 5.72
N ALA A 139 -0.37 -15.52 6.42
CA ALA A 139 -1.15 -14.53 7.15
C ALA A 139 -1.98 -13.63 6.21
N ILE A 140 -1.42 -13.21 5.06
CA ILE A 140 -2.15 -12.44 4.04
C ILE A 140 -3.34 -13.25 3.51
N ILE A 141 -3.11 -14.52 3.14
CA ILE A 141 -4.16 -15.41 2.63
C ILE A 141 -5.23 -15.66 3.68
N ALA A 142 -4.84 -15.99 4.92
CA ALA A 142 -5.77 -16.26 6.01
C ALA A 142 -6.65 -15.03 6.29
N THR A 143 -6.04 -13.83 6.34
CA THR A 143 -6.78 -12.58 6.56
C THR A 143 -7.73 -12.29 5.41
N ALA A 144 -7.31 -12.49 4.15
CA ALA A 144 -8.18 -12.33 2.99
C ALA A 144 -9.36 -13.31 3.03
N ARG A 145 -9.12 -14.57 3.45
CA ARG A 145 -10.19 -15.55 3.64
C ARG A 145 -11.18 -15.11 4.70
N CYS A 146 -10.73 -14.57 5.84
CA CYS A 146 -11.62 -14.03 6.86
C CYS A 146 -12.49 -12.88 6.37
N PHE A 147 -12.02 -12.07 5.40
CA PHE A 147 -12.84 -11.03 4.80
C PHE A 147 -13.89 -11.56 3.80
N VAL A 148 -13.63 -12.72 3.17
CA VAL A 148 -14.52 -13.31 2.15
C VAL A 148 -15.47 -14.36 2.74
N HIS A 149 -15.03 -15.12 3.74
CA HIS A 149 -15.72 -16.28 4.31
C HIS A 149 -15.71 -16.26 5.85
N PRO A 150 -16.85 -16.59 6.50
CA PRO A 150 -18.22 -16.57 5.99
C PRO A 150 -18.64 -15.18 5.47
N ASN A 151 -19.84 -15.06 4.87
CA ASN A 151 -20.34 -13.82 4.26
C ASN A 151 -20.62 -12.73 5.32
N TYR A 152 -19.57 -12.25 5.97
CA TYR A 152 -19.59 -11.08 6.82
C TYR A 152 -20.09 -9.93 5.96
N LYS A 153 -20.93 -9.07 6.52
CA LYS A 153 -21.56 -7.94 5.83
C LYS A 153 -20.55 -6.88 5.36
N LEU A 154 -19.31 -7.25 5.04
CA LEU A 154 -18.22 -6.44 4.51
C LEU A 154 -18.68 -5.63 3.31
N CYS A 155 -19.40 -6.23 2.35
CA CYS A 155 -19.98 -5.46 1.25
C CYS A 155 -20.90 -4.32 1.74
N ALA A 156 -21.70 -4.54 2.78
CA ALA A 156 -22.55 -3.50 3.35
C ALA A 156 -21.73 -2.43 4.09
N ILE A 157 -20.73 -2.83 4.88
CA ILE A 157 -19.81 -1.91 5.58
C ILE A 157 -19.05 -1.04 4.57
N LEU A 158 -18.45 -1.66 3.56
CA LEU A 158 -17.72 -0.96 2.50
C LEU A 158 -18.64 -0.02 1.71
N ARG A 159 -19.88 -0.41 1.41
CA ARG A 159 -20.84 0.49 0.74
C ARG A 159 -21.10 1.75 1.57
N THR A 160 -21.24 1.62 2.89
CA THR A 160 -21.45 2.78 3.76
C THR A 160 -20.22 3.69 3.75
N ILE A 161 -19.03 3.13 4.00
CA ILE A 161 -17.79 3.91 4.08
C ILE A 161 -17.45 4.57 2.73
N LEU A 162 -17.48 3.82 1.63
CA LEU A 162 -17.13 4.33 0.30
C LEU A 162 -18.15 5.33 -0.23
N ARG A 163 -19.41 5.26 0.21
CA ARG A 163 -20.41 6.27 -0.12
C ARG A 163 -20.00 7.63 0.43
N ASP A 164 -19.58 7.68 1.69
CA ASP A 164 -19.17 8.94 2.33
C ASP A 164 -17.91 9.50 1.66
N GLU A 165 -16.94 8.65 1.33
CA GLU A 165 -15.73 9.04 0.59
C GLU A 165 -16.04 9.60 -0.82
N ILE A 166 -16.92 8.93 -1.57
CA ILE A 166 -17.32 9.38 -2.91
C ILE A 166 -18.09 10.70 -2.86
N ILE A 167 -18.97 10.89 -1.87
CA ILE A 167 -19.68 12.16 -1.65
C ILE A 167 -18.68 13.27 -1.31
N ALA A 168 -17.71 13.00 -0.42
CA ALA A 168 -16.68 13.96 -0.04
C ALA A 168 -15.82 14.38 -1.24
N LEU A 169 -15.43 13.41 -2.08
CA LEU A 169 -14.69 13.65 -3.32
C LEU A 169 -15.48 14.52 -4.30
N HIS A 170 -16.75 14.18 -4.54
CA HIS A 170 -17.62 14.93 -5.44
C HIS A 170 -17.80 16.38 -4.96
N LYS A 171 -18.05 16.59 -3.66
CA LYS A 171 -18.14 17.93 -3.06
C LYS A 171 -16.85 18.73 -3.20
N LYS A 172 -15.69 18.08 -3.04
CA LYS A 172 -14.38 18.72 -3.24
C LYS A 172 -14.23 19.21 -4.69
N ARG A 173 -14.52 18.35 -5.67
CA ARG A 173 -14.46 18.70 -7.10
C ARG A 173 -15.39 19.86 -7.47
N MET A 174 -16.60 19.89 -6.90
CA MET A 174 -17.54 20.99 -7.11
C MET A 174 -17.04 22.33 -6.55
N ARG A 175 -16.22 22.31 -5.48
CA ARG A 175 -15.56 23.53 -4.98
C ARG A 175 -14.40 23.94 -5.87
N ASP A 176 -13.57 22.98 -6.30
CA ASP A 176 -12.35 23.26 -7.07
C ASP A 176 -12.68 23.74 -8.51
N ASN A 177 -13.81 23.33 -9.08
CA ASN A 177 -14.24 23.70 -10.45
C ASN A 177 -15.20 24.90 -10.54
N LYS A 178 -15.61 25.52 -9.43
CA LYS A 178 -16.49 26.70 -9.48
C LYS A 178 -15.65 27.99 -9.51
N PRO A 179 -15.83 28.89 -10.49
CA PRO A 179 -15.41 30.27 -10.34
C PRO A 179 -16.24 30.94 -9.22
N ILE A 180 -15.64 31.91 -8.54
CA ILE A 180 -16.07 32.50 -7.24
C ILE A 180 -17.51 33.08 -7.24
N ASP A 181 -18.19 33.21 -8.39
CA ASP A 181 -19.42 34.01 -8.55
C ASP A 181 -20.73 33.25 -8.88
N ALA A 182 -20.80 31.92 -8.73
CA ALA A 182 -22.07 31.19 -8.97
C ALA A 182 -22.73 30.74 -7.66
N MET A 183 -23.67 31.57 -7.17
CA MET A 183 -24.64 31.21 -6.12
C MET A 183 -25.43 29.94 -6.48
N GLU A 184 -25.84 29.25 -5.42
CA GLU A 184 -26.46 27.93 -5.34
C GLU A 184 -27.57 27.67 -6.36
N ASP A 185 -27.54 26.49 -6.98
CA ASP A 185 -28.76 25.74 -7.23
C ASP A 185 -28.62 24.35 -6.60
N GLY A 186 -29.53 24.09 -5.66
CA GLY A 186 -29.52 22.97 -4.72
C GLY A 186 -30.30 21.75 -5.22
N SER A 187 -30.47 21.57 -6.52
CA SER A 187 -31.05 20.35 -7.06
C SER A 187 -29.97 19.28 -7.23
N ALA A 188 -29.84 18.42 -6.21
CA ALA A 188 -29.13 17.15 -6.37
C ALA A 188 -29.89 16.33 -7.42
N ASP A 189 -29.46 16.45 -8.67
CA ASP A 189 -30.07 15.79 -9.81
C ASP A 189 -30.17 14.28 -9.51
N ALA A 190 -31.34 13.69 -9.75
CA ALA A 190 -31.59 12.27 -9.49
C ALA A 190 -30.55 11.40 -10.21
N ASN A 191 -30.06 11.88 -11.36
CA ASN A 191 -28.99 11.31 -12.15
C ASN A 191 -27.65 11.27 -11.39
N THR A 192 -27.29 12.31 -10.64
CA THR A 192 -26.06 12.34 -9.82
C THR A 192 -26.12 11.30 -8.69
N THR A 193 -27.29 11.13 -8.07
CA THR A 193 -27.48 10.15 -6.99
C THR A 193 -27.34 8.71 -7.49
N GLU A 194 -27.90 8.40 -8.67
CA GLU A 194 -27.73 7.07 -9.29
C GLU A 194 -26.27 6.83 -9.72
N ASN A 195 -25.61 7.83 -10.31
CA ASN A 195 -24.19 7.72 -10.68
C ASN A 195 -23.30 7.42 -9.46
N MET A 196 -23.52 8.10 -8.33
CA MET A 196 -22.79 7.83 -7.09
C MET A 196 -23.01 6.39 -6.59
N LYS A 197 -24.25 5.87 -6.65
CA LYS A 197 -24.53 4.46 -6.28
C LYS A 197 -23.76 3.48 -7.17
N HIS A 198 -23.70 3.75 -8.48
CA HIS A 198 -22.95 2.93 -9.41
C HIS A 198 -21.44 2.93 -9.10
N MET A 199 -20.86 4.08 -8.78
CA MET A 199 -19.45 4.19 -8.37
C MET A 199 -19.15 3.39 -7.10
N VAL A 200 -19.98 3.54 -6.07
CA VAL A 200 -19.83 2.80 -4.80
C VAL A 200 -19.86 1.30 -5.07
N ASN A 201 -20.85 0.81 -5.82
CA ASN A 201 -20.96 -0.61 -6.14
C ASN A 201 -19.77 -1.12 -6.96
N ARG A 202 -19.25 -0.32 -7.91
CA ARG A 202 -18.06 -0.66 -8.69
C ARG A 202 -16.82 -0.79 -7.79
N ALA A 203 -16.60 0.16 -6.88
CA ALA A 203 -15.48 0.14 -5.94
C ALA A 203 -15.55 -1.07 -5.00
N VAL A 204 -16.72 -1.35 -4.42
CA VAL A 204 -16.95 -2.53 -3.55
C VAL A 204 -16.68 -3.82 -4.32
N ASN A 205 -17.21 -3.96 -5.54
CA ASN A 205 -16.99 -5.15 -6.36
C ASN A 205 -15.50 -5.33 -6.70
N ALA A 206 -14.77 -4.25 -6.98
CA ALA A 206 -13.34 -4.30 -7.24
C ALA A 206 -12.54 -4.75 -6.01
N ILE A 207 -12.87 -4.25 -4.82
CA ILE A 207 -12.27 -4.68 -3.55
C ILE A 207 -12.53 -6.16 -3.31
N MET A 208 -13.79 -6.59 -3.41
CA MET A 208 -14.16 -7.98 -3.20
C MET A 208 -13.48 -8.91 -4.21
N LYS A 209 -13.37 -8.51 -5.48
CA LYS A 209 -12.65 -9.28 -6.51
C LYS A 209 -11.18 -9.49 -6.12
N ARG A 210 -10.50 -8.46 -5.59
CA ARG A 210 -9.10 -8.58 -5.14
C ARG A 210 -8.95 -9.47 -3.91
N LEU A 211 -9.82 -9.31 -2.90
CA LEU A 211 -9.83 -10.16 -1.70
C LEU A 211 -10.06 -11.63 -2.07
N THR A 212 -11.07 -11.89 -2.90
CA THR A 212 -11.40 -13.23 -3.39
C THR A 212 -10.23 -13.84 -4.16
N ALA A 213 -9.55 -13.07 -5.02
CA ALA A 213 -8.38 -13.53 -5.76
C ALA A 213 -7.18 -13.94 -4.87
N ILE A 214 -7.05 -13.36 -3.67
CA ILE A 214 -6.01 -13.74 -2.70
C ILE A 214 -6.48 -14.92 -1.83
N SER A 215 -7.78 -15.03 -1.56
CA SER A 215 -8.33 -15.98 -0.58
C SER A 215 -8.24 -17.46 -0.99
N TYR A 216 -8.13 -17.75 -2.29
CA TYR A 216 -8.04 -19.12 -2.79
C TYR A 216 -6.60 -19.63 -2.71
N PHE A 217 -6.37 -20.65 -1.89
CA PHE A 217 -5.06 -21.30 -1.71
C PHE A 217 -4.96 -22.63 -2.48
N ASP A 218 -6.10 -23.29 -2.76
CA ASP A 218 -6.13 -24.71 -3.13
C ASP A 218 -5.91 -25.02 -4.62
N ASN A 219 -5.72 -24.02 -5.48
CA ASN A 219 -5.34 -24.27 -6.87
C ASN A 219 -3.86 -23.99 -7.05
N VAL A 220 -3.13 -24.93 -7.66
CA VAL A 220 -1.72 -24.80 -8.07
C VAL A 220 -1.48 -23.54 -8.93
N GLU A 221 -2.55 -22.99 -9.51
CA GLU A 221 -2.61 -21.74 -10.27
C GLU A 221 -2.74 -20.46 -9.42
N SER A 222 -3.11 -20.55 -8.14
CA SER A 222 -3.28 -19.39 -7.24
C SER A 222 -1.96 -18.89 -6.65
N LYS A 223 -0.97 -18.70 -7.53
CA LYS A 223 0.30 -18.01 -7.21
C LYS A 223 0.11 -16.50 -7.05
N LYS A 224 -1.13 -16.00 -6.89
CA LYS A 224 -1.40 -14.55 -6.92
C LYS A 224 -0.61 -13.82 -5.86
N ILE A 225 -0.61 -14.30 -4.63
CA ILE A 225 0.19 -13.69 -3.55
C ILE A 225 1.69 -13.77 -3.84
N SER A 226 2.18 -14.90 -4.35
CA SER A 226 3.59 -15.05 -4.74
C SER A 226 4.00 -14.04 -5.81
N ILE A 227 3.16 -13.81 -6.81
CA ILE A 227 3.39 -12.81 -7.87
C ILE A 227 3.39 -11.41 -7.28
N LEU A 228 2.46 -11.09 -6.37
CA LEU A 228 2.42 -9.78 -5.70
C LEU A 228 3.69 -9.55 -4.86
N LEU A 229 4.15 -10.55 -4.11
CA LEU A 229 5.38 -10.48 -3.31
C LEU A 229 6.64 -10.29 -4.19
N GLN A 230 6.70 -11.00 -5.33
CA GLN A 230 7.77 -10.81 -6.32
C GLN A 230 7.72 -9.42 -6.96
N THR A 231 6.52 -8.94 -7.28
CA THR A 231 6.32 -7.60 -7.88
C THR A 231 6.74 -6.51 -6.90
N ALA A 232 6.43 -6.67 -5.61
CA ALA A 232 6.75 -5.71 -4.56
C ALA A 232 8.25 -5.63 -4.23
N THR A 233 8.97 -6.75 -4.34
CA THR A 233 10.43 -6.82 -4.10
C THR A 233 11.27 -6.55 -5.35
N ASN A 234 10.65 -6.45 -6.53
CA ASN A 234 11.37 -6.23 -7.79
C ASN A 234 12.01 -4.85 -7.82
N HIS A 235 13.34 -4.80 -8.00
CA HIS A 235 14.11 -3.57 -8.07
C HIS A 235 13.69 -2.65 -9.22
N ASP A 236 13.28 -3.20 -10.36
CA ASP A 236 12.83 -2.41 -11.52
C ASP A 236 11.48 -1.71 -11.25
N ASN A 237 10.66 -2.27 -10.36
CA ASN A 237 9.43 -1.64 -9.91
C ASN A 237 9.70 -0.64 -8.79
N LEU A 238 10.56 -1.00 -7.83
CA LEU A 238 10.93 -0.15 -6.70
C LEU A 238 11.66 1.12 -7.16
N CYS A 239 12.51 1.06 -8.18
CA CYS A 239 13.23 2.23 -8.67
C CYS A 239 12.34 3.23 -9.43
N ARG A 240 11.15 2.81 -9.86
CA ARG A 240 10.11 3.67 -10.46
C ARG A 240 9.25 4.38 -9.41
N MET A 241 9.39 4.02 -8.14
CA MET A 241 8.66 4.66 -7.05
C MET A 241 9.20 6.07 -6.79
N ASP A 242 8.33 6.93 -6.29
CA ASP A 242 8.71 8.27 -5.86
C ASP A 242 9.81 8.18 -4.78
N PRO A 243 10.94 8.91 -4.92
CA PRO A 243 11.99 8.93 -3.91
C PRO A 243 11.53 9.32 -2.50
N ALA A 244 10.47 10.13 -2.36
CA ALA A 244 9.88 10.50 -1.06
C ALA A 244 9.20 9.31 -0.35
N TRP A 245 8.84 8.26 -1.09
CA TRP A 245 8.35 6.99 -0.52
C TRP A 245 9.49 6.15 0.08
N HIS A 246 10.75 6.51 -0.18
CA HIS A 246 11.96 5.82 0.28
C HIS A 246 11.95 4.32 -0.07
N PRO A 247 11.98 3.93 -1.36
CA PRO A 247 11.87 2.52 -1.77
C PRO A 247 13.00 1.60 -1.29
N TRP A 248 14.10 2.15 -0.80
CA TRP A 248 15.24 1.44 -0.22
C TRP A 248 15.09 1.10 1.29
N LEU A 249 14.07 1.68 1.97
CA LEU A 249 13.78 1.54 3.41
C LEU A 249 12.57 0.66 3.72
#